data_AF-A0A061J4K4-F1
#
_entry.id   AF-A0A061J4K4-F1
#
_cell.length_a   1.000
_cell.length_b   1.000
_cell.length_c   1.000
_cell.angle_alpha   90.00
_cell.angle_beta   90.00
_cell.angle_gamma   90.00
#
_symmetry.space_group_name_H-M   'P 1'
#
loop_
_entity.id
_entity.type
_entity.pdbx_description
1 polymer ?
#
loop_
_entity_poly.entity_id
_entity_poly.type
_entity_poly.pdbx_seq_one_letter_code
_entity_poly.pdbx_strand_id
1 'polypeptide(L)'
;MGGNNKAGVGLLQVVLARRQHGVGGGDHGSRKPAMVRSMILLQLLLFLGLAMSCCGEEVRSTRKLLTMGLVADTHYDTFPAGERAPWETMRHWMREQRKRTTTTTLRRYDVAKDKLDEAIALFNRVPDMSVIVNLGDLVNNDLMWNLRPILDSFNRAKAPHYSVLGNHDLRAHNDRFGKTNKTQEAWLMRKMGLRRWYYTIDHPPFRFIFLDSMANDPENTNMTAKEAQTKWLEEQLYAVKAAGRVAVLFAHVPIGFETNRLGPLLNAYEQMPLVFSGHNHKGDYTVQGTHRVHCVTLEGQIETLTNAFAVVEVFEDRAELTGFGRVPSRILRFQPHVVRLLQAYHGPLRHNLSSQGCQPPSAEKLWASEVLQRPPTLQMNIPYYRKPALLPALAQSFPRTRFYVELMTWPDTKQTHTIRGLEEPVDLTSATRRRTLLINGTFVIEGAPGATRQISASNATFMNLGKDVAQAGKQDYLESADVDTLREKDWIFILAVWFFLLAFTLVLLWGVRRKAHARRRV
;
A
#
# COMPACT_ATOMS: atom_id res chain seq x y z
N MET A 1 -50.84 27.75 6.82
CA MET A 1 -51.27 27.86 8.23
C MET A 1 -50.17 27.19 9.05
N GLY A 2 -49.24 27.87 9.71
CA GLY A 2 -49.29 29.13 10.44
C GLY A 2 -49.18 28.81 11.93
N GLY A 3 -48.01 29.00 12.55
CA GLY A 3 -47.83 28.79 13.99
C GLY A 3 -46.38 28.70 14.46
N ASN A 4 -45.74 29.87 14.64
CA ASN A 4 -44.50 30.07 15.38
C ASN A 4 -44.59 29.55 16.82
N ASN A 5 -43.44 29.21 17.42
CA ASN A 5 -43.06 29.81 18.70
C ASN A 5 -41.54 29.77 18.95
N LYS A 6 -40.98 30.96 19.12
CA LYS A 6 -39.66 31.25 19.70
C LYS A 6 -39.79 31.37 21.23
N ALA A 7 -38.61 31.26 21.85
CA ALA A 7 -38.17 31.93 23.08
C ALA A 7 -38.33 31.19 24.42
N GLY A 8 -37.27 31.29 25.23
CA GLY A 8 -37.39 31.31 26.69
C GLY A 8 -36.30 30.60 27.48
N VAL A 9 -35.11 31.18 27.55
CA VAL A 9 -34.14 30.92 28.63
C VAL A 9 -34.74 31.40 29.96
N GLY A 10 -34.70 30.59 31.02
CA GLY A 10 -35.18 30.99 32.34
C GLY A 10 -34.96 29.98 33.47
N LEU A 11 -33.87 30.20 34.21
CA LEU A 11 -33.80 30.16 35.68
C LEU A 11 -34.24 28.87 36.42
N LEU A 12 -33.26 28.05 36.83
CA LEU A 12 -33.45 27.07 37.91
C LEU A 12 -32.82 27.62 39.20
N GLN A 13 -33.68 28.02 40.14
CA GLN A 13 -33.34 28.25 41.54
C GLN A 13 -34.25 27.36 42.41
N VAL A 14 -33.84 27.19 43.68
CA VAL A 14 -34.51 26.49 44.80
C VAL A 14 -34.37 24.94 44.70
N VAL A 15 -33.91 24.17 45.70
CA VAL A 15 -34.15 24.15 47.15
C VAL A 15 -33.01 23.37 47.84
N LEU A 16 -32.50 23.87 48.99
CA LEU A 16 -32.46 23.11 50.26
C LEU A 16 -31.91 23.99 51.38
N ALA A 17 -32.76 24.23 52.38
CA ALA A 17 -32.51 24.96 53.61
C ALA A 17 -32.96 24.14 54.83
N ARG A 18 -32.42 24.52 55.99
CA ARG A 18 -32.65 24.09 57.40
C ARG A 18 -31.72 22.97 57.89
N ARG A 19 -31.19 22.98 59.12
CA ARG A 19 -31.20 23.81 60.36
C ARG A 19 -29.99 23.26 61.18
N GLN A 20 -29.35 23.85 62.20
CA GLN A 20 -29.82 24.61 63.36
C GLN A 20 -28.60 25.17 64.16
N HIS A 21 -28.89 26.05 65.12
CA HIS A 21 -28.02 26.93 65.90
C HIS A 21 -26.91 26.30 66.77
N GLY A 22 -25.83 27.07 66.98
CA GLY A 22 -24.84 26.89 68.05
C GLY A 22 -23.82 28.04 68.12
N VAL A 23 -23.95 28.84 69.19
CA VAL A 23 -23.16 29.95 69.74
C VAL A 23 -21.64 30.02 69.43
N GLY A 24 -21.14 31.23 69.16
CA GLY A 24 -19.91 31.76 69.79
C GLY A 24 -18.65 31.94 68.93
N GLY A 25 -18.07 33.15 68.98
CA GLY A 25 -16.63 33.39 68.77
C GLY A 25 -16.21 33.76 67.35
N GLY A 26 -15.70 34.97 67.17
CA GLY A 26 -15.17 35.44 65.89
C GLY A 26 -13.85 34.79 65.50
N ASP A 27 -13.61 34.64 64.20
CA ASP A 27 -12.26 34.73 63.62
C ASP A 27 -12.33 35.02 62.11
N HIS A 28 -11.45 35.90 61.64
CA HIS A 28 -11.28 36.27 60.23
C HIS A 28 -10.48 35.19 59.48
N GLY A 29 -11.17 34.19 58.92
CA GLY A 29 -10.55 33.01 58.27
C GLY A 29 -10.92 32.78 56.80
N SER A 30 -10.11 33.32 55.89
CA SER A 30 -9.91 32.93 54.46
C SER A 30 -10.99 32.15 53.67
N ARG A 31 -11.86 32.87 52.95
CA ARG A 31 -12.64 32.36 51.78
C ARG A 31 -11.77 32.18 50.52
N LYS A 32 -10.73 31.34 50.56
CA LYS A 32 -9.88 31.06 49.37
C LYS A 32 -9.90 29.64 48.77
N PRO A 33 -10.41 28.56 49.41
CA PRO A 33 -10.36 27.23 48.78
C PRO A 33 -11.53 26.92 47.82
N ALA A 34 -12.67 27.62 47.92
CA ALA A 34 -13.83 27.37 47.06
C ALA A 34 -13.61 27.86 45.61
N MET A 35 -13.00 29.03 45.45
CA MET A 35 -12.75 29.65 44.14
C MET A 35 -11.76 28.83 43.29
N VAL A 36 -10.74 28.25 43.93
CA VAL A 36 -9.74 27.40 43.26
C VAL A 36 -10.37 26.08 42.79
N ARG A 37 -11.24 25.47 43.60
CA ARG A 37 -11.98 24.26 43.20
C ARG A 37 -12.95 24.52 42.04
N SER A 38 -13.63 25.67 42.05
CA SER A 38 -14.52 26.08 40.94
C SER A 38 -13.75 26.38 39.65
N MET A 39 -12.56 26.98 39.73
CA MET A 39 -11.71 27.23 38.55
C MET A 39 -11.13 25.93 37.97
N ILE A 40 -10.74 24.97 38.82
CA ILE A 40 -10.28 23.64 38.36
C ILE A 40 -11.41 22.88 37.69
N LEU A 41 -12.63 22.93 38.25
CA LEU A 41 -13.81 22.29 37.65
C LEU A 41 -14.19 22.93 36.31
N LEU A 42 -14.12 24.26 36.22
CA LEU A 42 -14.37 25.00 34.97
C LEU A 42 -13.30 24.70 33.91
N GLN A 43 -12.03 24.60 34.31
CA GLN A 43 -10.95 24.16 33.42
C GLN A 43 -11.14 22.72 32.96
N LEU A 44 -11.51 21.78 33.85
CA LEU A 44 -11.81 20.40 33.48
C LEU A 44 -12.99 20.31 32.51
N LEU A 45 -14.04 21.11 32.70
CA LEU A 45 -15.20 21.17 31.79
C LEU A 45 -14.85 21.82 30.44
N LEU A 46 -13.99 22.84 30.42
CA LEU A 46 -13.44 23.41 29.18
C LEU A 46 -12.52 22.41 28.47
N PHE A 47 -11.71 21.65 29.21
CA PHE A 47 -10.89 20.56 28.70
C PHE A 47 -11.74 19.43 28.11
N LEU A 48 -12.85 19.08 28.77
CA LEU A 48 -13.81 18.10 28.26
C LEU A 48 -14.55 18.62 27.02
N GLY A 49 -14.91 19.91 27.00
CA GLY A 49 -15.56 20.57 25.87
C GLY A 49 -14.66 20.73 24.63
N LEU A 50 -13.37 21.05 24.82
CA LEU A 50 -12.37 21.07 23.75
C LEU A 50 -11.99 19.67 23.29
N ALA A 51 -11.90 18.68 24.19
CA ALA A 51 -11.69 17.28 23.81
C ALA A 51 -12.91 16.70 23.07
N MET A 52 -14.13 17.14 23.41
CA MET A 52 -15.36 16.79 22.70
C MET A 52 -15.48 17.47 21.35
N SER A 53 -14.87 18.66 21.17
CA SER A 53 -14.78 19.31 19.85
C SER A 53 -13.65 18.75 18.98
N CYS A 54 -12.74 17.95 19.55
CA CYS A 54 -11.72 17.18 18.83
C CYS A 54 -12.10 15.71 18.62
N CYS A 55 -13.19 15.23 19.20
CA CYS A 55 -13.85 14.02 18.73
C CYS A 55 -14.67 14.42 17.51
N GLY A 56 -14.14 14.15 16.32
CA GLY A 56 -14.90 14.28 15.08
C GLY A 56 -16.26 13.62 15.24
N GLU A 57 -17.29 14.22 14.63
CA GLU A 57 -18.65 13.66 14.59
C GLU A 57 -18.57 12.14 14.49
N GLU A 58 -19.21 11.46 15.44
CA GLU A 58 -19.37 10.01 15.41
C GLU A 58 -20.16 9.69 14.14
N VAL A 59 -19.42 9.40 13.06
CA VAL A 59 -19.98 9.11 11.74
C VAL A 59 -20.86 7.89 11.91
N ARG A 60 -22.19 8.08 11.85
CA ARG A 60 -23.15 6.97 11.80
C ARG A 60 -22.64 5.95 10.78
N SER A 61 -22.45 4.70 11.18
CA SER A 61 -21.93 3.64 10.32
C SER A 61 -22.80 3.52 9.07
N THR A 62 -22.32 4.05 7.95
CA THR A 62 -22.94 3.91 6.63
C THR A 62 -22.87 2.46 6.17
N ARG A 63 -23.77 2.06 5.26
CA ARG A 63 -23.80 0.68 4.75
C ARG A 63 -22.52 0.39 3.97
N LYS A 64 -21.87 -0.74 4.26
CA LYS A 64 -20.76 -1.26 3.44
C LYS A 64 -21.34 -1.89 2.17
N LEU A 65 -20.78 -1.53 1.02
CA LEU A 65 -21.25 -1.93 -0.30
C LEU A 65 -20.33 -2.94 -1.00
N LEU A 66 -19.03 -2.93 -0.67
CA LEU A 66 -18.00 -3.70 -1.37
C LEU A 66 -16.73 -3.78 -0.53
N THR A 67 -16.06 -4.93 -0.53
CA THR A 67 -14.69 -5.11 -0.03
C THR A 67 -13.79 -5.60 -1.16
N MET A 68 -12.64 -4.96 -1.36
CA MET A 68 -11.73 -5.20 -2.49
C MET A 68 -10.28 -5.40 -2.05
N GLY A 69 -9.58 -6.37 -2.61
CA GLY A 69 -8.13 -6.53 -2.46
C GLY A 69 -7.39 -5.91 -3.65
N LEU A 70 -6.31 -5.17 -3.41
CA LEU A 70 -5.49 -4.55 -4.44
C LEU A 70 -4.02 -4.97 -4.30
N VAL A 71 -3.41 -5.38 -5.41
CA VAL A 71 -1.95 -5.62 -5.55
C VAL A 71 -1.45 -4.97 -6.83
N ALA A 72 -0.19 -4.53 -6.85
CA ALA A 72 0.44 -3.89 -8.01
C ALA A 72 1.92 -4.26 -8.11
N ASP A 73 2.42 -4.34 -9.35
CA ASP A 73 3.85 -4.38 -9.67
C ASP A 73 4.59 -5.47 -8.88
N THR A 74 4.08 -6.71 -8.94
CA THR A 74 4.74 -7.86 -8.32
C THR A 74 6.07 -8.17 -9.00
N HIS A 75 6.13 -8.01 -10.32
CA HIS A 75 7.28 -8.26 -11.19
C HIS A 75 7.99 -9.58 -10.85
N TYR A 76 7.28 -10.71 -10.88
CA TYR A 76 7.94 -11.99 -10.66
C TYR A 76 8.99 -12.28 -11.75
N ASP A 77 10.15 -12.77 -11.32
CA ASP A 77 11.25 -13.19 -12.20
C ASP A 77 11.97 -14.41 -11.64
N THR A 78 12.14 -15.44 -12.47
CA THR A 78 12.84 -16.68 -12.13
C THR A 78 14.36 -16.51 -12.07
N PHE A 79 14.92 -15.40 -12.58
CA PHE A 79 16.30 -15.00 -12.29
C PHE A 79 16.31 -13.86 -11.26
N PRO A 80 16.14 -14.17 -9.97
CA PRO A 80 16.26 -13.16 -8.95
C PRO A 80 17.64 -12.49 -9.03
N ALA A 81 17.73 -11.27 -8.50
CA ALA A 81 19.01 -10.61 -8.31
C ALA A 81 19.99 -11.59 -7.63
N GLY A 82 21.04 -11.97 -8.34
CA GLY A 82 22.09 -12.88 -7.88
C GLY A 82 22.36 -14.11 -8.75
N GLU A 83 21.64 -14.32 -9.86
CA GLU A 83 21.84 -15.52 -10.68
C GLU A 83 22.22 -15.21 -12.13
N ARG A 84 23.15 -15.98 -12.70
CA ARG A 84 23.67 -15.77 -14.07
C ARG A 84 23.08 -16.77 -15.04
N ALA A 85 22.44 -16.27 -16.09
CA ALA A 85 21.97 -17.10 -17.19
C ALA A 85 23.16 -17.69 -17.99
N PRO A 86 23.00 -18.87 -18.61
CA PRO A 86 24.10 -19.52 -19.32
C PRO A 86 24.80 -18.69 -20.40
N TRP A 87 24.03 -17.87 -21.10
CA TRP A 87 24.50 -17.02 -22.20
C TRP A 87 25.04 -15.66 -21.75
N GLU A 88 24.89 -15.30 -20.47
CA GLU A 88 25.33 -14.01 -19.97
C GLU A 88 26.80 -14.05 -19.58
N THR A 89 27.63 -13.14 -20.10
CA THR A 89 29.04 -13.09 -19.68
C THR A 89 29.16 -12.68 -18.20
N MET A 90 30.19 -13.16 -17.48
CA MET A 90 30.43 -12.78 -16.09
C MET A 90 30.50 -11.25 -15.89
N ARG A 91 31.16 -10.54 -16.80
CA ARG A 91 31.30 -9.08 -16.75
C ARG A 91 29.97 -8.36 -16.97
N HIS A 92 29.18 -8.84 -17.93
CA HIS A 92 27.82 -8.34 -18.15
C HIS A 92 26.95 -8.60 -16.92
N TRP A 93 26.98 -9.84 -16.41
CA TRP A 93 26.27 -10.23 -15.22
C TRP A 93 26.62 -9.38 -14.01
N MET A 94 27.90 -9.20 -13.64
CA MET A 94 28.27 -8.35 -12.50
C MET A 94 27.78 -6.90 -12.65
N ARG A 95 27.78 -6.36 -13.88
CA ARG A 95 27.28 -5.01 -14.18
C ARG A 95 25.75 -4.93 -14.08
N GLU A 96 25.05 -5.91 -14.64
CA GLU A 96 23.59 -5.97 -14.63
C GLU A 96 23.07 -6.40 -13.25
N GLN A 97 23.81 -7.15 -12.45
CA GLN A 97 23.47 -7.44 -11.06
C GLN A 97 23.40 -6.17 -10.24
N ARG A 98 24.38 -5.27 -10.38
CA ARG A 98 24.28 -3.94 -9.79
C ARG A 98 22.98 -3.27 -10.21
N LYS A 99 22.63 -3.19 -11.50
CA LYS A 99 21.36 -2.58 -11.95
C LYS A 99 20.09 -3.31 -11.49
N ARG A 100 20.09 -4.65 -11.46
CA ARG A 100 19.00 -5.51 -10.93
C ARG A 100 18.83 -5.33 -9.41
N THR A 101 19.88 -4.86 -8.72
CA THR A 101 19.86 -4.47 -7.30
C THR A 101 19.80 -2.95 -7.05
N THR A 102 20.09 -2.11 -8.06
CA THR A 102 20.31 -0.68 -7.93
C THR A 102 19.95 0.03 -9.23
N THR A 103 18.67 0.30 -9.43
CA THR A 103 18.22 1.54 -10.04
C THR A 103 17.05 2.06 -9.21
N THR A 104 17.37 3.07 -8.40
CA THR A 104 16.55 3.91 -7.50
C THR A 104 15.85 3.32 -6.27
N THR A 105 15.63 2.01 -6.19
CA THR A 105 15.08 1.30 -5.00
C THR A 105 15.38 -0.19 -5.22
N LEU A 106 15.83 -0.93 -4.19
CA LEU A 106 16.24 -2.34 -4.34
C LEU A 106 15.02 -3.20 -4.77
N ARG A 107 14.91 -3.55 -6.06
CA ARG A 107 13.88 -4.46 -6.58
C ARG A 107 14.11 -5.88 -6.06
N ARG A 108 13.07 -6.49 -5.48
CA ARG A 108 13.09 -7.76 -4.73
C ARG A 108 12.33 -8.88 -5.45
N TYR A 109 12.92 -9.33 -6.56
CA TYR A 109 12.46 -10.45 -7.38
C TYR A 109 12.43 -11.78 -6.61
N ASP A 110 13.43 -11.97 -5.75
CA ASP A 110 13.69 -13.11 -4.87
C ASP A 110 12.52 -13.46 -3.92
N VAL A 111 11.71 -12.47 -3.55
CA VAL A 111 10.56 -12.63 -2.65
C VAL A 111 9.25 -12.19 -3.31
N ALA A 112 9.24 -11.89 -4.62
CA ALA A 112 8.05 -11.42 -5.33
C ALA A 112 6.86 -12.39 -5.19
N LYS A 113 7.11 -13.68 -5.41
CA LYS A 113 6.08 -14.72 -5.23
C LYS A 113 5.64 -14.85 -3.77
N ASP A 114 6.58 -14.84 -2.82
CA ASP A 114 6.24 -14.95 -1.40
C ASP A 114 5.34 -13.77 -0.94
N LYS A 115 5.59 -12.56 -1.44
CA LYS A 115 4.76 -11.37 -1.18
C LYS A 115 3.35 -11.48 -1.78
N LEU A 116 3.22 -12.00 -3.00
CA LEU A 116 1.91 -12.25 -3.57
C LEU A 116 1.15 -13.33 -2.79
N ASP A 117 1.84 -14.41 -2.42
CA ASP A 117 1.26 -15.51 -1.63
C ASP A 117 0.72 -15.01 -0.29
N GLU A 118 1.46 -14.13 0.39
CA GLU A 118 1.02 -13.45 1.62
C GLU A 118 -0.23 -12.59 1.39
N ALA A 119 -0.24 -11.74 0.36
CA ALA A 119 -1.38 -10.87 0.08
C ALA A 119 -2.65 -11.70 -0.22
N ILE A 120 -2.54 -12.72 -1.05
CA ILE A 120 -3.65 -13.64 -1.36
C ILE A 120 -4.11 -14.41 -0.12
N ALA A 121 -3.18 -14.84 0.75
CA ALA A 121 -3.53 -15.51 1.99
C ALA A 121 -4.33 -14.59 2.93
N LEU A 122 -3.99 -13.31 3.00
CA LEU A 122 -4.77 -12.33 3.77
C LEU A 122 -6.15 -12.11 3.15
N PHE A 123 -6.23 -11.89 1.83
CA PHE A 123 -7.51 -11.69 1.15
C PHE A 123 -8.46 -12.87 1.33
N ASN A 124 -7.93 -14.09 1.30
CA ASN A 124 -8.70 -15.32 1.51
C ASN A 124 -9.24 -15.50 2.94
N ARG A 125 -8.74 -14.72 3.92
CA ARG A 125 -9.25 -14.70 5.30
C ARG A 125 -10.36 -13.65 5.49
N VAL A 126 -10.50 -12.69 4.58
CA VAL A 126 -11.56 -11.67 4.63
C VAL A 126 -12.86 -12.30 4.15
N PRO A 127 -13.86 -12.55 5.03
CA PRO A 127 -15.02 -13.37 4.68
C PRO A 127 -15.91 -12.77 3.59
N ASP A 128 -15.93 -11.45 3.48
CA ASP A 128 -16.77 -10.68 2.56
C ASP A 128 -15.99 -10.03 1.41
N MET A 129 -14.81 -10.56 1.09
CA MET A 129 -14.01 -10.12 -0.06
C MET A 129 -14.78 -10.29 -1.38
N SER A 130 -15.26 -9.20 -1.97
CA SER A 130 -16.05 -9.26 -3.21
C SER A 130 -15.19 -9.46 -4.46
N VAL A 131 -13.98 -8.88 -4.47
CA VAL A 131 -13.11 -8.87 -5.65
C VAL A 131 -11.65 -8.60 -5.28
N ILE A 132 -10.72 -9.18 -6.03
CA ILE A 132 -9.28 -8.88 -5.95
C ILE A 132 -8.83 -8.35 -7.31
N VAL A 133 -8.03 -7.29 -7.33
CA VAL A 133 -7.51 -6.68 -8.56
C VAL A 133 -5.99 -6.66 -8.53
N ASN A 134 -5.39 -7.20 -9.58
CA ASN A 134 -4.00 -6.99 -9.94
C ASN A 134 -3.90 -5.76 -10.87
N LEU A 135 -3.14 -4.75 -10.45
CA LEU A 135 -2.96 -3.47 -11.15
C LEU A 135 -1.85 -3.52 -12.23
N GLY A 136 -1.46 -4.72 -12.67
CA GLY A 136 -0.51 -4.95 -13.75
C GLY A 136 0.91 -5.22 -13.27
N ASP A 137 1.77 -5.58 -14.23
CA ASP A 137 3.17 -5.97 -14.01
C ASP A 137 3.29 -7.13 -13.00
N LEU A 138 2.54 -8.20 -13.27
CA LEU A 138 2.60 -9.44 -12.50
C LEU A 138 3.95 -10.14 -12.75
N VAL A 139 4.45 -10.06 -13.99
CA VAL A 139 5.73 -10.62 -14.43
C VAL A 139 6.71 -9.49 -14.75
N ASN A 140 8.00 -9.69 -14.49
CA ASN A 140 9.04 -8.73 -14.86
C ASN A 140 9.47 -8.83 -16.33
N ASN A 141 9.89 -10.01 -16.77
CA ASN A 141 10.39 -10.31 -18.11
C ASN A 141 10.17 -11.81 -18.38
N ASP A 142 10.61 -12.32 -19.54
CA ASP A 142 10.62 -13.75 -19.88
C ASP A 142 9.27 -14.42 -19.57
N LEU A 143 8.20 -13.84 -20.13
CA LEU A 143 6.81 -14.20 -19.84
C LEU A 143 6.57 -15.71 -19.82
N MET A 144 7.17 -16.44 -20.75
CA MET A 144 6.99 -17.89 -20.89
C MET A 144 7.51 -18.70 -19.69
N TRP A 145 8.51 -18.19 -18.96
CA TRP A 145 9.06 -18.84 -17.77
C TRP A 145 8.36 -18.36 -16.50
N ASN A 146 8.02 -17.07 -16.49
CA ASN A 146 7.64 -16.37 -15.27
C ASN A 146 6.14 -16.31 -15.02
N LEU A 147 5.29 -16.45 -16.05
CA LEU A 147 3.85 -16.31 -15.87
C LEU A 147 3.27 -17.41 -14.98
N ARG A 148 3.64 -18.68 -15.18
CA ARG A 148 3.00 -19.79 -14.46
C ARG A 148 3.14 -19.68 -12.94
N PRO A 149 4.36 -19.58 -12.37
CA PRO A 149 4.52 -19.60 -10.92
C PRO A 149 3.74 -18.49 -10.21
N ILE A 150 3.65 -17.31 -10.84
CA ILE A 150 3.00 -16.15 -10.24
C ILE A 150 1.49 -16.12 -10.50
N LEU A 151 1.04 -16.55 -11.68
CA LEU A 151 -0.38 -16.65 -12.00
C LEU A 151 -1.04 -17.78 -11.20
N ASP A 152 -0.36 -18.91 -10.98
CA ASP A 152 -0.83 -19.97 -10.09
C ASP A 152 -1.00 -19.45 -8.65
N SER A 153 -0.15 -18.50 -8.23
CA SER A 153 -0.30 -17.84 -6.94
C SER A 153 -1.48 -16.89 -6.86
N PHE A 154 -1.68 -16.07 -7.88
CA PHE A 154 -2.85 -15.19 -7.97
C PHE A 154 -4.17 -15.99 -8.00
N ASN A 155 -4.20 -17.11 -8.74
CA ASN A 155 -5.37 -17.96 -8.90
C ASN A 155 -5.76 -18.77 -7.64
N ARG A 156 -4.96 -18.70 -6.56
CA ARG A 156 -5.38 -19.23 -5.24
C ARG A 156 -6.34 -18.30 -4.52
N ALA A 157 -6.62 -17.11 -5.06
CA ALA A 157 -7.70 -16.24 -4.61
C ALA A 157 -9.05 -16.98 -4.63
N LYS A 158 -9.74 -16.98 -3.49
CA LYS A 158 -11.11 -17.53 -3.37
C LYS A 158 -12.15 -16.57 -3.93
N ALA A 159 -11.91 -15.27 -3.79
CA ALA A 159 -12.75 -14.23 -4.37
C ALA A 159 -12.50 -14.11 -5.89
N PRO A 160 -13.51 -13.62 -6.65
CA PRO A 160 -13.32 -13.20 -8.04
C PRO A 160 -12.09 -12.31 -8.20
N HIS A 161 -11.22 -12.58 -9.18
CA HIS A 161 -9.98 -11.82 -9.34
C HIS A 161 -9.74 -11.40 -10.79
N TYR A 162 -9.36 -10.13 -10.96
CA TYR A 162 -9.24 -9.46 -12.26
C TYR A 162 -7.86 -8.81 -12.40
N SER A 163 -7.46 -8.54 -13.63
CA SER A 163 -6.17 -7.91 -13.92
C SER A 163 -6.30 -6.82 -14.98
N VAL A 164 -5.60 -5.72 -14.78
CA VAL A 164 -5.10 -4.90 -15.89
C VAL A 164 -3.73 -5.44 -16.30
N LEU A 165 -3.35 -5.26 -17.56
CA LEU A 165 -2.02 -5.63 -18.03
C LEU A 165 -1.08 -4.43 -17.91
N GLY A 166 0.14 -4.67 -17.45
CA GLY A 166 1.19 -3.66 -17.40
C GLY A 166 2.21 -3.79 -18.53
N ASN A 167 3.19 -2.88 -18.56
CA ASN A 167 4.19 -2.83 -19.62
C ASN A 167 5.23 -3.96 -19.55
N HIS A 168 5.44 -4.57 -18.38
CA HIS A 168 6.32 -5.72 -18.20
C HIS A 168 5.63 -7.05 -18.52
N ASP A 169 4.30 -7.14 -18.38
CA ASP A 169 3.54 -8.34 -18.76
C ASP A 169 3.66 -8.67 -20.27
N LEU A 170 4.07 -7.68 -21.09
CA LEU A 170 4.25 -7.78 -22.55
C LEU A 170 5.70 -7.95 -22.99
N ARG A 171 6.59 -8.39 -22.09
CA ARG A 171 8.01 -8.61 -22.41
C ARG A 171 8.30 -10.09 -22.61
N ALA A 172 8.64 -10.46 -23.85
CA ALA A 172 8.80 -11.85 -24.26
C ALA A 172 10.16 -12.45 -23.87
N HIS A 173 11.25 -11.68 -23.95
CA HIS A 173 12.60 -12.15 -23.60
C HIS A 173 13.50 -11.04 -23.04
N ASN A 174 14.51 -11.44 -22.26
CA ASN A 174 15.49 -10.63 -21.51
C ASN A 174 16.42 -9.71 -22.35
N ASP A 175 16.03 -9.31 -23.55
CA ASP A 175 16.78 -8.35 -24.34
C ASP A 175 16.03 -7.04 -24.52
N ARG A 176 16.81 -6.01 -24.82
CA ARG A 176 16.46 -4.59 -24.85
C ARG A 176 15.37 -4.24 -25.89
N PHE A 177 14.84 -5.20 -26.67
CA PHE A 177 13.87 -4.97 -27.76
C PHE A 177 12.81 -6.08 -27.97
N GLY A 178 12.77 -7.14 -27.17
CA GLY A 178 11.82 -8.24 -27.34
C GLY A 178 10.37 -7.94 -26.94
N LYS A 179 9.65 -7.09 -27.69
CA LYS A 179 8.19 -6.97 -27.58
C LYS A 179 7.54 -8.33 -27.87
N THR A 180 6.46 -8.66 -27.15
CA THR A 180 5.64 -9.82 -27.51
C THR A 180 5.18 -9.74 -28.95
N ASN A 181 5.21 -10.87 -29.65
CA ASN A 181 4.51 -10.98 -30.93
C ASN A 181 3.01 -11.23 -30.69
N LYS A 182 2.19 -11.08 -31.73
CA LYS A 182 0.73 -11.26 -31.65
C LYS A 182 0.31 -12.63 -31.10
N THR A 183 1.08 -13.68 -31.37
CA THR A 183 0.81 -15.03 -30.86
C THR A 183 1.02 -15.11 -29.35
N GLN A 184 2.07 -14.47 -28.84
CA GLN A 184 2.36 -14.39 -27.41
C GLN A 184 1.35 -13.50 -26.67
N GLU A 185 0.94 -12.39 -27.26
CA GLU A 185 -0.14 -11.55 -26.71
C GLU A 185 -1.46 -12.32 -26.62
N ALA A 186 -1.85 -13.00 -27.70
CA ALA A 186 -3.05 -13.82 -27.71
C ALA A 186 -2.96 -14.97 -26.70
N TRP A 187 -1.78 -15.57 -26.53
CA TRP A 187 -1.53 -16.57 -25.50
C TRP A 187 -1.70 -15.99 -24.10
N LEU A 188 -1.07 -14.85 -23.81
CA LEU A 188 -1.18 -14.15 -22.53
C LEU A 188 -2.63 -13.82 -22.20
N MET A 189 -3.35 -13.19 -23.15
CA MET A 189 -4.75 -12.86 -22.99
C MET A 189 -5.59 -14.08 -22.62
N ARG A 190 -5.39 -15.23 -23.30
CA ARG A 190 -6.08 -16.48 -22.95
C ARG A 190 -5.73 -16.97 -21.54
N LYS A 191 -4.47 -16.88 -21.12
CA LYS A 191 -4.05 -17.29 -19.77
C LYS A 191 -4.62 -16.38 -18.68
N MET A 192 -4.72 -15.09 -18.95
CA MET A 192 -5.33 -14.10 -18.07
C MET A 192 -6.88 -14.10 -18.17
N GLY A 193 -7.46 -14.91 -19.05
CA GLY A 193 -8.92 -14.97 -19.28
C GLY A 193 -9.51 -13.78 -20.04
N LEU A 194 -8.66 -12.94 -20.63
CA LEU A 194 -9.04 -11.69 -21.27
C LEU A 194 -9.49 -11.94 -22.72
N ARG A 195 -10.65 -11.38 -23.07
CA ARG A 195 -11.15 -11.33 -24.46
C ARG A 195 -10.77 -10.05 -25.19
N ARG A 196 -10.51 -8.99 -24.42
CA ARG A 196 -10.09 -7.66 -24.84
C ARG A 196 -9.11 -7.10 -23.80
N TRP A 197 -8.29 -6.15 -24.22
CA TRP A 197 -7.30 -5.47 -23.38
C TRP A 197 -7.93 -4.58 -22.29
N TYR A 198 -9.13 -4.08 -22.58
CA TYR A 198 -9.98 -3.33 -21.68
C TYR A 198 -11.37 -3.96 -21.62
N TYR A 199 -12.01 -3.91 -20.46
CA TYR A 199 -13.29 -4.59 -20.20
C TYR A 199 -14.00 -3.99 -18.99
N THR A 200 -15.25 -4.40 -18.76
CA THR A 200 -16.02 -4.00 -17.58
C THR A 200 -16.52 -5.20 -16.81
N ILE A 201 -16.71 -5.01 -15.50
CA ILE A 201 -17.34 -5.98 -14.60
C ILE A 201 -18.48 -5.27 -13.86
N ASP A 202 -19.65 -5.89 -13.86
CA ASP A 202 -20.86 -5.31 -13.29
C ASP A 202 -21.04 -5.77 -11.83
N HIS A 203 -20.95 -4.83 -10.89
CA HIS A 203 -21.19 -5.06 -9.45
C HIS A 203 -22.12 -3.96 -8.90
N PRO A 204 -23.44 -4.01 -9.14
CA PRO A 204 -24.37 -2.96 -8.70
C PRO A 204 -24.18 -2.58 -7.22
N PRO A 205 -24.13 -1.28 -6.86
CA PRO A 205 -24.34 -0.08 -7.70
C PRO A 205 -23.16 0.29 -8.61
N PHE A 206 -22.03 -0.37 -8.50
CA PHE A 206 -20.80 -0.05 -9.22
C PHE A 206 -20.69 -0.71 -10.61
N ARG A 207 -20.01 -0.04 -11.53
CA ARG A 207 -19.41 -0.67 -12.71
C ARG A 207 -17.89 -0.51 -12.61
N PHE A 208 -17.19 -1.63 -12.60
CA PHE A 208 -15.74 -1.64 -12.67
C PHE A 208 -15.31 -1.53 -14.13
N ILE A 209 -14.38 -0.62 -14.41
CA ILE A 209 -13.87 -0.35 -15.75
C ILE A 209 -12.36 -0.59 -15.70
N PHE A 210 -11.88 -1.57 -16.46
CA PHE A 210 -10.47 -1.93 -16.58
C PHE A 210 -9.95 -1.38 -17.90
N LEU A 211 -8.99 -0.46 -17.85
CA LEU A 211 -8.39 0.18 -19.01
C LEU A 211 -7.10 -0.48 -19.43
N ASP A 212 -6.88 -0.50 -20.74
CA ASP A 212 -5.55 -0.65 -21.33
C ASP A 212 -4.89 0.73 -21.35
N SER A 213 -4.19 1.05 -20.26
CA SER A 213 -3.44 2.30 -20.17
C SER A 213 -2.20 2.32 -21.07
N MET A 214 -1.72 1.16 -21.53
CA MET A 214 -0.58 1.06 -22.45
C MET A 214 -0.94 1.49 -23.87
N ALA A 215 -2.20 1.32 -24.27
CA ALA A 215 -2.69 1.90 -25.51
C ALA A 215 -2.55 3.43 -25.54
N ASN A 216 -2.54 4.09 -24.38
CA ASN A 216 -2.43 5.55 -24.26
C ASN A 216 -1.00 6.04 -24.02
N ASP A 217 0.00 5.14 -24.08
CA ASP A 217 1.40 5.50 -24.02
C ASP A 217 1.73 6.56 -25.11
N PRO A 218 2.48 7.64 -24.80
CA PRO A 218 2.93 8.61 -25.80
C PRO A 218 3.70 8.00 -26.97
N GLU A 219 4.47 6.93 -26.74
CA GLU A 219 5.23 6.22 -27.77
C GLU A 219 4.35 5.35 -28.67
N ASN A 220 3.11 5.05 -28.24
CA ASN A 220 2.18 4.27 -29.03
C ASN A 220 1.51 5.14 -30.12
N THR A 221 1.87 4.95 -31.38
CA THR A 221 1.32 5.73 -32.50
C THR A 221 0.01 5.16 -33.08
N ASN A 222 -0.55 4.09 -32.50
CA ASN A 222 -1.77 3.46 -33.00
C ASN A 222 -3.03 4.27 -32.64
N MET A 223 -3.33 5.28 -33.45
CA MET A 223 -4.47 6.18 -33.25
C MET A 223 -5.82 5.46 -33.30
N THR A 224 -5.98 4.47 -34.17
CA THR A 224 -7.23 3.69 -34.28
C THR A 224 -7.54 2.95 -32.98
N ALA A 225 -6.53 2.34 -32.34
CA ALA A 225 -6.71 1.68 -31.04
C ALA A 225 -7.05 2.69 -29.92
N LYS A 226 -6.37 3.85 -29.91
CA LYS A 226 -6.63 4.94 -28.96
C LYS A 226 -8.07 5.45 -29.08
N GLU A 227 -8.54 5.72 -30.29
CA GLU A 227 -9.90 6.18 -30.56
C GLU A 227 -10.95 5.13 -30.22
N ALA A 228 -10.71 3.86 -30.58
CA ALA A 228 -11.61 2.77 -30.25
C ALA A 228 -11.79 2.61 -28.73
N GLN A 229 -10.70 2.68 -27.95
CA GLN A 229 -10.79 2.63 -26.49
C GLN A 229 -11.45 3.89 -25.90
N THR A 230 -11.14 5.08 -26.44
CA THR A 230 -11.76 6.35 -25.98
C THR A 230 -13.27 6.30 -26.17
N LYS A 231 -13.73 5.93 -27.36
CA LYS A 231 -15.17 5.79 -27.67
C LYS A 231 -15.84 4.75 -26.80
N TRP A 232 -15.21 3.58 -26.64
CA TRP A 232 -15.73 2.53 -25.77
C TRP A 232 -15.87 3.01 -24.32
N LEU A 233 -14.87 3.74 -23.80
CA LEU A 233 -14.91 4.28 -22.44
C LEU A 233 -16.04 5.30 -22.28
N GLU A 234 -16.23 6.19 -23.25
CA GLU A 234 -17.34 7.13 -23.29
C GLU A 234 -18.69 6.41 -23.22
N GLU A 235 -18.88 5.35 -24.03
CA GLU A 235 -20.10 4.52 -24.00
C GLU A 235 -20.31 3.87 -22.63
N GLN A 236 -19.25 3.38 -21.97
CA GLN A 236 -19.36 2.79 -20.64
C GLN A 236 -19.74 3.82 -19.58
N LEU A 237 -19.11 4.99 -19.58
CA LEU A 237 -19.39 6.05 -18.62
C LEU A 237 -20.78 6.64 -18.82
N TYR A 238 -21.23 6.80 -20.08
CA TYR A 238 -22.60 7.17 -20.39
C TYR A 238 -23.60 6.13 -19.86
N ALA A 239 -23.35 4.84 -20.07
CA ALA A 239 -24.23 3.78 -19.58
C ALA A 239 -24.29 3.74 -18.04
N VAL A 240 -23.19 4.02 -17.35
CA VAL A 240 -23.17 4.18 -15.88
C VAL A 240 -24.06 5.34 -15.46
N LYS A 241 -23.90 6.50 -16.13
CA LYS A 241 -24.68 7.71 -15.87
C LYS A 241 -26.17 7.49 -16.08
N ALA A 242 -26.55 6.91 -17.21
CA ALA A 242 -27.93 6.61 -17.57
C ALA A 242 -28.58 5.63 -16.59
N ALA A 243 -27.81 4.70 -16.02
CA ALA A 243 -28.29 3.74 -15.03
C ALA A 243 -28.33 4.27 -13.59
N GLY A 244 -27.90 5.52 -13.34
CA GLY A 244 -27.76 6.07 -11.98
C GLY A 244 -26.75 5.31 -11.12
N ARG A 245 -25.70 4.77 -11.75
CA ARG A 245 -24.69 3.91 -11.13
C ARG A 245 -23.37 4.66 -10.92
N VAL A 246 -22.40 4.01 -10.29
CA VAL A 246 -21.09 4.60 -10.00
C VAL A 246 -19.97 3.84 -10.70
N ALA A 247 -19.03 4.52 -11.33
CA ALA A 247 -17.86 3.90 -11.96
C ALA A 247 -16.68 3.81 -10.98
N VAL A 248 -15.94 2.70 -11.03
CA VAL A 248 -14.61 2.57 -10.42
C VAL A 248 -13.63 2.17 -11.52
N LEU A 249 -12.58 2.96 -11.70
CA LEU A 249 -11.64 2.78 -12.80
C LEU A 249 -10.36 2.09 -12.32
N PHE A 250 -9.86 1.16 -13.12
CA PHE A 250 -8.58 0.48 -12.93
C PHE A 250 -7.72 0.66 -14.17
N ALA A 251 -6.47 1.06 -13.97
CA ALA A 251 -5.47 1.23 -15.03
C ALA A 251 -4.12 0.77 -14.50
N HIS A 252 -3.16 0.41 -15.37
CA HIS A 252 -1.81 0.15 -14.90
C HIS A 252 -1.05 1.47 -14.71
N VAL A 253 -0.98 2.28 -15.78
CA VAL A 253 -0.35 3.61 -15.76
C VAL A 253 -1.32 4.65 -15.17
N PRO A 254 -0.90 5.46 -14.19
CA PRO A 254 -1.72 6.53 -13.63
C PRO A 254 -2.20 7.51 -14.71
N ILE A 255 -3.49 7.87 -14.66
CA ILE A 255 -4.12 8.75 -15.63
C ILE A 255 -4.23 10.16 -15.03
N GLY A 256 -3.48 11.11 -15.58
CA GLY A 256 -3.63 12.53 -15.26
C GLY A 256 -4.76 13.16 -16.06
N PHE A 257 -5.69 13.87 -15.40
CA PHE A 257 -6.86 14.45 -16.05
C PHE A 257 -6.52 15.64 -16.97
N GLU A 258 -5.40 16.30 -16.70
CA GLU A 258 -4.90 17.41 -17.52
C GLU A 258 -3.85 16.95 -18.55
N THR A 259 -3.16 15.84 -18.28
CA THR A 259 -1.98 15.42 -19.06
C THR A 259 -2.23 14.23 -19.97
N ASN A 260 -3.27 13.44 -19.70
CA ASN A 260 -3.61 12.26 -20.49
C ASN A 260 -4.74 12.58 -21.50
N ARG A 261 -4.70 11.93 -22.67
CA ARG A 261 -5.75 12.04 -23.70
C ARG A 261 -7.15 11.71 -23.17
N LEU A 262 -7.27 10.73 -22.28
CA LEU A 262 -8.55 10.36 -21.66
C LEU A 262 -8.98 11.36 -20.58
N GLY A 263 -8.09 12.24 -20.14
CA GLY A 263 -8.31 13.17 -19.04
C GLY A 263 -9.53 14.08 -19.20
N PRO A 264 -9.71 14.78 -20.33
CA PRO A 264 -10.90 15.59 -20.58
C PRO A 264 -12.20 14.79 -20.52
N LEU A 265 -12.20 13.56 -21.06
CA LEU A 265 -13.35 12.66 -20.98
C LEU A 265 -13.65 12.32 -19.52
N LEU A 266 -12.65 11.86 -18.76
CA LEU A 266 -12.81 11.49 -17.35
C LEU A 266 -13.26 12.67 -16.48
N ASN A 267 -12.75 13.87 -16.75
CA ASN A 267 -13.12 15.10 -16.02
C ASN A 267 -14.60 15.49 -16.24
N ALA A 268 -15.23 15.07 -17.35
CA ALA A 268 -16.63 15.36 -17.63
C ALA A 268 -17.63 14.41 -16.92
N TYR A 269 -17.16 13.32 -16.30
CA TYR A 269 -18.02 12.34 -15.65
C TYR A 269 -17.97 12.45 -14.13
N GLU A 270 -19.09 12.86 -13.53
CA GLU A 270 -19.20 13.12 -12.10
C GLU A 270 -19.35 11.86 -11.23
N GLN A 271 -19.78 10.74 -11.81
CA GLN A 271 -20.15 9.52 -11.07
C GLN A 271 -19.00 8.51 -10.97
N MET A 272 -17.75 8.99 -10.97
CA MET A 272 -16.53 8.17 -10.88
C MET A 272 -15.64 8.66 -9.72
N PRO A 273 -15.88 8.24 -8.48
CA PRO A 273 -15.13 8.74 -7.32
C PRO A 273 -13.74 8.14 -7.15
N LEU A 274 -13.45 7.00 -7.81
CA LEU A 274 -12.26 6.18 -7.53
C LEU A 274 -11.56 5.74 -8.82
N VAL A 275 -10.25 5.96 -8.86
CA VAL A 275 -9.31 5.42 -9.86
C VAL A 275 -8.16 4.75 -9.12
N PHE A 276 -7.85 3.50 -9.47
CA PHE A 276 -6.71 2.76 -8.91
C PHE A 276 -5.70 2.42 -10.01
N SER A 277 -4.42 2.63 -9.71
CA SER A 277 -3.31 2.37 -10.63
C SER A 277 -2.06 1.77 -9.97
N GLY A 278 -1.16 1.22 -10.78
CA GLY A 278 0.18 0.75 -10.38
C GLY A 278 1.26 1.57 -11.09
N HIS A 279 2.29 0.90 -11.62
CA HIS A 279 3.35 1.44 -12.47
C HIS A 279 4.34 2.39 -11.77
N ASN A 280 3.86 3.42 -11.06
CA ASN A 280 4.71 4.26 -10.22
C ASN A 280 4.94 3.56 -8.87
N HIS A 281 6.01 2.76 -8.79
CA HIS A 281 6.32 1.93 -7.62
C HIS A 281 6.53 2.72 -6.32
N LYS A 282 6.77 4.04 -6.40
CA LYS A 282 6.83 4.90 -5.22
C LYS A 282 5.48 5.06 -4.54
N GLY A 283 4.39 4.76 -5.24
CA GLY A 283 3.02 5.12 -4.87
C GLY A 283 2.75 6.59 -5.15
N ASP A 284 1.47 6.93 -5.24
CA ASP A 284 1.01 8.32 -5.31
C ASP A 284 -0.47 8.42 -4.90
N TYR A 285 -0.89 9.61 -4.50
CA TYR A 285 -2.29 9.90 -4.25
C TYR A 285 -2.62 11.34 -4.63
N THR A 286 -3.53 11.48 -5.59
CA THR A 286 -4.00 12.79 -6.06
C THR A 286 -5.52 12.82 -6.08
N VAL A 287 -6.08 14.01 -5.89
CA VAL A 287 -7.50 14.28 -6.13
C VAL A 287 -7.60 15.14 -7.36
N GLN A 288 -8.26 14.64 -8.41
CA GLN A 288 -8.24 15.24 -9.74
C GLN A 288 -9.62 15.69 -10.21
N GLY A 289 -9.63 16.68 -11.10
CA GLY A 289 -10.83 17.18 -11.77
C GLY A 289 -11.81 17.93 -10.87
N THR A 290 -12.84 18.48 -11.51
CA THR A 290 -13.90 19.28 -10.85
C THR A 290 -14.75 18.43 -9.90
N HIS A 291 -14.88 17.14 -10.20
CA HIS A 291 -15.66 16.17 -9.41
C HIS A 291 -14.85 15.51 -8.28
N ARG A 292 -13.61 15.95 -8.05
CA ARG A 292 -12.73 15.50 -6.95
C ARG A 292 -12.56 13.99 -6.91
N VAL A 293 -12.15 13.42 -8.03
CA VAL A 293 -11.89 11.98 -8.18
C VAL A 293 -10.65 11.59 -7.40
N HIS A 294 -10.74 10.57 -6.55
CA HIS A 294 -9.58 10.03 -5.84
C HIS A 294 -8.80 9.08 -6.73
N CYS A 295 -7.59 9.47 -7.10
CA CYS A 295 -6.66 8.68 -7.90
C CYS A 295 -5.56 8.14 -6.99
N VAL A 296 -5.60 6.83 -6.72
CA VAL A 296 -4.63 6.14 -5.86
C VAL A 296 -3.73 5.27 -6.72
N THR A 297 -2.43 5.58 -6.71
CA THR A 297 -1.41 4.71 -7.29
C THR A 297 -0.76 3.90 -6.19
N LEU A 298 -0.88 2.57 -6.26
CA LEU A 298 -0.31 1.67 -5.28
C LEU A 298 1.21 1.62 -5.40
N GLU A 299 1.86 1.55 -4.24
CA GLU A 299 3.26 1.20 -4.13
C GLU A 299 3.51 -0.20 -4.68
N GLY A 300 4.54 -0.34 -5.49
CA GLY A 300 4.85 -1.61 -6.15
C GLY A 300 5.41 -2.63 -5.17
N GLN A 301 4.89 -3.87 -5.22
CA GLN A 301 5.41 -4.96 -4.40
C GLN A 301 6.89 -5.20 -4.66
N ILE A 302 7.38 -4.97 -5.88
CA ILE A 302 8.76 -5.26 -6.25
C ILE A 302 9.79 -4.46 -5.46
N GLU A 303 9.55 -3.19 -5.12
CA GLU A 303 10.54 -2.29 -4.50
C GLU A 303 10.43 -2.27 -2.98
N THR A 304 10.20 -3.44 -2.38
CA THR A 304 10.20 -3.61 -0.93
C THR A 304 10.58 -5.00 -0.48
N LEU A 305 11.20 -5.03 0.69
CA LEU A 305 11.52 -6.21 1.46
C LEU A 305 10.29 -6.81 2.12
N THR A 306 9.39 -5.98 2.65
CA THR A 306 8.13 -6.40 3.28
C THR A 306 7.09 -6.68 2.20
N ASN A 307 5.89 -6.10 2.28
CA ASN A 307 4.90 -6.20 1.23
C ASN A 307 4.39 -4.80 0.81
N ALA A 308 3.55 -4.76 -0.23
CA ALA A 308 2.82 -3.58 -0.65
C ALA A 308 1.50 -4.02 -1.30
N PHE A 309 0.39 -3.93 -0.54
CA PHE A 309 -0.95 -4.26 -1.03
C PHE A 309 -1.99 -3.56 -0.15
N ALA A 310 -3.26 -3.61 -0.54
CA ALA A 310 -4.33 -2.98 0.24
C ALA A 310 -5.63 -3.79 0.28
N VAL A 311 -6.41 -3.56 1.33
CA VAL A 311 -7.83 -3.90 1.40
C VAL A 311 -8.64 -2.60 1.40
N VAL A 312 -9.59 -2.47 0.48
CA VAL A 312 -10.46 -1.30 0.35
C VAL A 312 -11.89 -1.69 0.72
N GLU A 313 -12.43 -1.08 1.78
CA GLU A 313 -13.85 -1.16 2.12
C GLU A 313 -14.57 0.07 1.56
N VAL A 314 -15.57 -0.14 0.71
CA VAL A 314 -16.37 0.94 0.12
C VAL A 314 -17.72 1.02 0.81
N PHE A 315 -18.03 2.19 1.36
CA PHE A 315 -19.29 2.54 2.00
C PHE A 315 -20.06 3.54 1.12
N GLU A 316 -21.28 3.89 1.53
CA GLU A 316 -22.12 4.86 0.81
C GLU A 316 -21.51 6.27 0.74
N ASP A 317 -20.68 6.65 1.71
CA ASP A 317 -20.12 8.01 1.85
C ASP A 317 -18.61 8.10 1.60
N ARG A 318 -17.90 6.97 1.59
CA ARG A 318 -16.43 6.94 1.49
C ARG A 318 -15.91 5.57 1.07
N ALA A 319 -14.64 5.53 0.66
CA ALA A 319 -13.84 4.31 0.67
C ALA A 319 -12.74 4.40 1.74
N GLU A 320 -12.51 3.30 2.44
CA GLU A 320 -11.43 3.15 3.42
C GLU A 320 -10.40 2.16 2.87
N LEU A 321 -9.22 2.66 2.52
CA LEU A 321 -8.10 1.86 2.08
C LEU A 321 -7.22 1.55 3.27
N THR A 322 -7.10 0.26 3.59
CA THR A 322 -6.18 -0.25 4.61
C THR A 322 -4.94 -0.78 3.92
N GLY A 323 -3.84 -0.07 4.07
CA GLY A 323 -2.59 -0.41 3.40
C GLY A 323 -1.71 -1.36 4.23
N PHE A 324 -0.99 -2.22 3.53
CA PHE A 324 -0.04 -3.18 4.10
C PHE A 324 1.36 -2.90 3.57
N GLY A 325 2.34 -3.00 4.48
CA GLY A 325 3.74 -2.69 4.25
C GLY A 325 3.94 -1.25 3.79
N ARG A 326 4.34 -1.05 2.53
CA ARG A 326 4.58 0.31 2.00
C ARG A 326 3.33 1.11 1.68
N VAL A 327 2.18 0.46 1.52
CA VAL A 327 0.94 1.16 1.14
C VAL A 327 0.39 1.93 2.35
N PRO A 328 0.19 3.26 2.28
CA PRO A 328 -0.45 4.03 3.35
C PRO A 328 -1.95 3.78 3.41
N SER A 329 -2.51 3.71 4.61
CA SER A 329 -3.96 3.72 4.81
C SER A 329 -4.57 5.08 4.48
N ARG A 330 -5.81 5.10 3.98
CA ARG A 330 -6.50 6.33 3.53
C ARG A 330 -8.01 6.25 3.79
N ILE A 331 -8.61 7.41 4.04
CA ILE A 331 -10.07 7.61 4.01
C ILE A 331 -10.38 8.54 2.84
N LEU A 332 -11.14 8.04 1.86
CA LEU A 332 -11.46 8.69 0.60
C LEU A 332 -12.94 9.09 0.60
N ARG A 333 -13.24 10.34 0.97
CA ARG A 333 -14.63 10.81 1.14
C ARG A 333 -15.28 11.21 -0.18
N PHE A 334 -16.43 10.63 -0.46
CA PHE A 334 -17.14 10.88 -1.71
C PHE A 334 -17.86 12.23 -1.71
N GLN A 335 -18.02 12.80 -2.91
CA GLN A 335 -18.78 14.02 -3.10
C GLN A 335 -20.28 13.79 -2.88
N PRO A 336 -21.05 14.80 -2.41
CA PRO A 336 -22.46 14.63 -2.06
C PRO A 336 -23.34 14.02 -3.16
N HIS A 337 -23.06 14.28 -4.44
CA HIS A 337 -23.82 13.68 -5.55
C HIS A 337 -23.57 12.18 -5.69
N VAL A 338 -22.34 11.71 -5.49
CA VAL A 338 -22.01 10.27 -5.45
C VAL A 338 -22.69 9.60 -4.26
N VAL A 339 -22.65 10.25 -3.09
CA VAL A 339 -23.31 9.73 -1.87
C VAL A 339 -24.80 9.51 -2.10
N ARG A 340 -25.50 10.48 -2.72
CA ARG A 340 -26.92 10.35 -3.07
C ARG A 340 -27.19 9.17 -4.00
N LEU A 341 -26.35 8.94 -5.00
CA LEU A 341 -26.50 7.80 -5.92
C LEU A 341 -26.34 6.46 -5.21
N LEU A 342 -25.32 6.35 -4.34
CA LEU A 342 -25.08 5.12 -3.58
C LEU A 342 -26.17 4.85 -2.55
N GLN A 343 -26.66 5.87 -1.85
CA GLN A 343 -27.74 5.74 -0.86
C GLN A 343 -29.11 5.43 -1.50
N ALA A 344 -29.35 5.91 -2.72
CA ALA A 344 -30.57 5.59 -3.47
C ALA A 344 -30.59 4.14 -3.99
N TYR A 345 -29.43 3.45 -3.97
CA TYR A 345 -29.35 2.07 -4.42
C TYR A 345 -29.80 1.08 -3.33
N HIS A 346 -31.02 0.57 -3.48
CA HIS A 346 -31.61 -0.43 -2.59
C HIS A 346 -31.59 -1.86 -3.15
N GLY A 347 -30.95 -2.08 -4.30
CA GLY A 347 -30.84 -3.39 -4.92
C GLY A 347 -29.88 -4.35 -4.19
N PRO A 348 -29.86 -5.63 -4.59
CA PRO A 348 -28.95 -6.62 -4.04
C PRO A 348 -27.51 -6.36 -4.48
N LEU A 349 -26.57 -6.50 -3.54
CA LEU A 349 -25.15 -6.48 -3.85
C LEU A 349 -24.76 -7.81 -4.50
N ARG A 350 -24.12 -7.76 -5.68
CA ARG A 350 -23.71 -8.97 -6.39
C ARG A 350 -22.40 -9.50 -5.83
N HIS A 351 -22.47 -10.59 -5.05
CA HIS A 351 -21.28 -11.16 -4.41
C HIS A 351 -20.48 -12.12 -5.29
N ASN A 352 -21.11 -12.80 -6.27
CA ASN A 352 -20.41 -13.67 -7.20
C ASN A 352 -20.19 -12.98 -8.56
N LEU A 353 -18.97 -12.49 -8.78
CA LEU A 353 -18.56 -11.87 -10.04
C LEU A 353 -17.93 -12.88 -11.03
N SER A 354 -17.61 -14.11 -10.59
CA SER A 354 -16.91 -15.11 -11.40
C SER A 354 -17.61 -15.52 -12.68
N SER A 355 -18.93 -15.36 -12.75
CA SER A 355 -19.71 -15.67 -13.95
C SER A 355 -19.57 -14.64 -15.08
N GLN A 356 -18.86 -13.52 -14.88
CA GLN A 356 -18.73 -12.45 -15.88
C GLN A 356 -17.56 -12.65 -16.85
N GLY A 357 -16.79 -13.74 -16.70
CA GLY A 357 -15.58 -13.98 -17.48
C GLY A 357 -14.44 -13.04 -17.07
N CYS A 358 -13.45 -12.86 -17.95
CA CYS A 358 -12.27 -12.01 -17.71
C CYS A 358 -11.43 -12.41 -16.49
N GLN A 359 -11.51 -13.68 -16.09
CA GLN A 359 -10.69 -14.28 -15.05
C GLN A 359 -9.85 -15.40 -15.64
N PRO A 360 -8.63 -15.61 -15.13
CA PRO A 360 -7.83 -16.77 -15.49
C PRO A 360 -8.63 -18.08 -15.36
N PRO A 361 -8.48 -19.03 -16.29
CA PRO A 361 -8.98 -20.38 -16.11
C PRO A 361 -8.50 -21.00 -14.79
N SER A 362 -9.27 -21.95 -14.24
CA SER A 362 -8.87 -22.75 -13.09
C SER A 362 -7.50 -23.40 -13.31
N ALA A 363 -6.69 -23.52 -12.26
CA ALA A 363 -5.31 -24.05 -12.33
C ALA A 363 -5.21 -25.40 -13.10
N GLU A 364 -6.18 -26.30 -12.92
CA GLU A 364 -6.26 -27.57 -13.64
C GLU A 364 -6.36 -27.42 -15.16
N LYS A 365 -7.12 -26.43 -15.64
CA LYS A 365 -7.34 -26.16 -17.07
C LYS A 365 -6.30 -25.22 -17.66
N LEU A 366 -5.75 -24.34 -16.83
CA LEU A 366 -4.87 -23.25 -17.26
C LEU A 366 -3.63 -23.76 -18.01
N TRP A 367 -3.08 -24.90 -17.59
CA TRP A 367 -1.83 -25.46 -18.11
C TRP A 367 -1.96 -26.86 -18.73
N ALA A 368 -3.17 -27.43 -18.79
CA ALA A 368 -3.39 -28.84 -19.16
C ALA A 368 -2.79 -29.27 -20.52
N SER A 369 -2.61 -28.32 -21.44
CA SER A 369 -2.12 -28.58 -22.81
C SER A 369 -0.85 -27.80 -23.16
N GLU A 370 -0.16 -27.25 -22.15
CA GLU A 370 1.01 -26.40 -22.38
C GLU A 370 2.31 -27.17 -22.12
N VAL A 371 3.19 -27.18 -23.13
CA VAL A 371 4.60 -27.54 -22.92
C VAL A 371 5.31 -26.27 -22.48
N LEU A 372 5.38 -26.10 -21.16
CA LEU A 372 5.99 -24.90 -20.58
C LEU A 372 7.50 -24.96 -20.70
N GLN A 373 8.07 -23.87 -21.22
CA GLN A 373 9.51 -23.72 -21.25
C GLN A 373 10.03 -23.71 -19.80
N ARG A 374 11.00 -24.58 -19.53
CA ARG A 374 11.72 -24.53 -18.26
C ARG A 374 12.77 -23.44 -18.35
N PRO A 375 12.97 -22.65 -17.28
CA PRO A 375 14.14 -21.79 -17.20
C PRO A 375 15.40 -22.67 -17.34
N PRO A 376 16.47 -22.15 -17.94
CA PRO A 376 17.75 -22.86 -17.98
C PRO A 376 18.27 -23.14 -16.57
N THR A 377 19.14 -24.15 -16.45
CA THR A 377 19.88 -24.39 -15.20
C THR A 377 20.80 -23.20 -14.90
N LEU A 378 20.66 -22.65 -13.70
CA LEU A 378 21.42 -21.51 -13.21
C LEU A 378 22.91 -21.88 -13.08
N GLN A 379 23.81 -21.02 -13.58
CA GLN A 379 25.25 -21.33 -13.62
C GLN A 379 26.03 -20.90 -12.37
N MET A 380 25.53 -19.92 -11.62
CA MET A 380 26.14 -19.44 -10.39
C MET A 380 25.06 -19.07 -9.39
N ASN A 381 25.26 -19.52 -8.17
CA ASN A 381 24.39 -19.32 -7.04
C ASN A 381 25.12 -18.41 -6.05
N ILE A 382 24.51 -17.32 -5.57
CA ILE A 382 25.08 -16.59 -4.43
C ILE A 382 24.93 -17.52 -3.23
N PRO A 383 26.03 -17.96 -2.59
CA PRO A 383 26.01 -19.08 -1.64
C PRO A 383 25.20 -18.82 -0.35
N TYR A 384 24.78 -17.59 -0.08
CA TYR A 384 24.04 -17.24 1.13
C TYR A 384 22.98 -16.16 0.85
N TYR A 385 21.93 -16.50 0.09
CA TYR A 385 20.70 -15.71 0.14
C TYR A 385 19.77 -16.28 1.22
N ARG A 386 19.82 -15.69 2.42
CA ARG A 386 18.88 -16.01 3.50
C ARG A 386 17.62 -15.18 3.27
N LYS A 387 16.48 -15.85 3.00
CA LYS A 387 15.19 -15.18 2.89
C LYS A 387 14.92 -14.43 4.20
N PRO A 388 14.69 -13.10 4.16
CA PRO A 388 14.38 -12.37 5.38
C PRO A 388 13.06 -12.88 5.94
N ALA A 389 12.97 -12.99 7.27
CA ALA A 389 11.69 -13.22 7.93
C ALA A 389 10.79 -12.02 7.61
N LEU A 390 9.80 -12.23 6.74
CA LEU A 390 8.83 -11.22 6.39
C LEU A 390 7.80 -11.19 7.52
N LEU A 391 7.89 -10.18 8.38
CA LEU A 391 6.78 -9.86 9.26
C LEU A 391 5.67 -9.24 8.39
N PRO A 392 4.41 -9.67 8.55
CA PRO A 392 3.27 -8.94 8.01
C PRO A 392 3.29 -7.56 8.66
N ALA A 393 3.86 -6.58 7.98
CA ALA A 393 3.81 -5.21 8.44
C ALA A 393 2.42 -4.70 8.06
N LEU A 394 1.44 -4.86 8.96
CA LEU A 394 0.35 -3.89 9.03
C LEU A 394 1.05 -2.53 8.98
N ALA A 395 0.81 -1.74 7.93
CA ALA A 395 1.47 -0.46 7.84
C ALA A 395 1.07 0.30 9.11
N GLN A 396 2.04 0.81 9.88
CA GLN A 396 1.79 1.69 11.02
C GLN A 396 1.33 3.08 10.53
N SER A 397 0.44 3.10 9.54
CA SER A 397 -0.04 4.30 8.88
C SER A 397 -1.37 4.69 9.48
N PHE A 398 -1.47 5.95 9.88
CA PHE A 398 -2.74 6.61 10.13
C PHE A 398 -3.31 7.11 8.79
N PRO A 399 -4.64 7.23 8.66
CA PRO A 399 -5.66 6.94 9.66
C PRO A 399 -5.88 5.43 9.90
N ARG A 400 -6.35 5.08 11.10
CA ARG A 400 -6.85 3.72 11.38
C ARG A 400 -8.23 3.56 10.75
N THR A 401 -8.34 2.67 9.77
CA THR A 401 -9.60 2.30 9.11
C THR A 401 -10.42 1.35 9.99
N ARG A 402 -11.68 1.13 9.62
CA ARG A 402 -12.55 0.11 10.21
C ARG A 402 -11.91 -1.28 10.09
N PHE A 403 -11.53 -1.69 8.87
CA PHE A 403 -10.85 -2.97 8.65
C PHE A 403 -9.57 -3.12 9.48
N TYR A 404 -8.77 -2.06 9.66
CA TYR A 404 -7.61 -2.09 10.56
C TYR A 404 -8.03 -2.46 11.99
N VAL A 405 -9.08 -1.82 12.51
CA VAL A 405 -9.57 -2.09 13.87
C VAL A 405 -10.10 -3.52 13.98
N GLU A 406 -10.86 -3.99 12.99
CA GLU A 406 -11.36 -5.37 12.94
C GLU A 406 -10.21 -6.38 12.92
N LEU A 407 -9.18 -6.14 12.11
CA LEU A 407 -8.00 -7.00 12.02
C LEU A 407 -7.27 -7.13 13.37
N MET A 408 -7.17 -6.05 14.15
CA MET A 408 -6.56 -6.09 15.49
C MET A 408 -7.33 -6.94 16.51
N THR A 409 -8.57 -7.32 16.22
CA THR A 409 -9.38 -8.23 17.06
C THR A 409 -9.26 -9.70 16.67
N TRP A 410 -8.66 -10.01 15.53
CA TRP A 410 -8.53 -11.40 15.09
C TRP A 410 -7.63 -12.18 16.06
N PRO A 411 -8.00 -13.41 16.46
CA PRO A 411 -7.27 -14.19 17.46
C PRO A 411 -5.77 -14.36 17.16
N ASP A 412 -5.44 -14.42 15.87
CA ASP A 412 -4.10 -14.66 15.36
C ASP A 412 -3.30 -13.39 15.06
N THR A 413 -3.81 -12.16 15.18
CA THR A 413 -2.98 -10.98 14.86
C THR A 413 -1.93 -10.66 15.92
N LYS A 414 -2.01 -11.27 17.10
CA LYS A 414 -0.92 -11.30 18.11
C LYS A 414 0.11 -12.40 17.85
N GLN A 415 -0.26 -13.44 17.10
CA GLN A 415 0.66 -14.44 16.58
C GLN A 415 0.81 -14.17 15.09
N THR A 416 1.61 -13.16 14.74
CA THR A 416 2.03 -12.94 13.36
C THR A 416 2.49 -14.28 12.80
N HIS A 417 1.63 -14.90 11.99
CA HIS A 417 1.96 -16.10 11.27
C HIS A 417 3.19 -15.73 10.45
N THR A 418 4.35 -16.26 10.83
CA THR A 418 5.46 -16.38 9.90
C THR A 418 4.89 -17.13 8.71
N ILE A 419 4.74 -16.47 7.56
CA ILE A 419 4.22 -17.09 6.33
C ILE A 419 5.26 -18.08 5.74
N ARG A 420 6.18 -18.59 6.58
CA ARG A 420 7.05 -19.75 6.35
C ARG A 420 7.26 -20.49 7.68
N GLY A 421 7.36 -21.81 7.59
CA GLY A 421 7.86 -22.69 8.65
C GLY A 421 9.33 -22.40 9.00
N LEU A 422 9.88 -23.20 9.91
CA LEU A 422 11.30 -23.16 10.32
C LEU A 422 12.24 -22.83 9.17
N GLU A 423 13.28 -22.04 9.46
CA GLU A 423 14.37 -21.68 8.55
C GLU A 423 14.72 -22.86 7.64
N GLU A 424 14.27 -22.84 6.38
CA GLU A 424 14.75 -23.81 5.40
C GLU A 424 16.02 -23.20 4.78
N PRO A 425 17.22 -23.70 5.14
CA PRO A 425 18.33 -23.57 4.22
C PRO A 425 17.90 -24.26 2.94
N VAL A 426 17.75 -23.49 1.85
CA VAL A 426 17.59 -24.11 0.54
C VAL A 426 18.94 -24.75 0.23
N ASP A 427 19.06 -26.05 0.51
CA ASP A 427 20.25 -26.82 0.17
C ASP A 427 20.30 -27.02 -1.35
N LEU A 428 20.91 -26.05 -2.01
CA LEU A 428 21.20 -26.07 -3.44
C LEU A 428 22.53 -26.78 -3.73
N THR A 429 23.15 -27.45 -2.74
CA THR A 429 24.40 -28.24 -2.91
C THR A 429 24.16 -29.64 -3.46
N SER A 430 22.90 -30.08 -3.61
CA SER A 430 22.57 -31.33 -4.30
C SER A 430 23.09 -31.37 -5.74
N ALA A 431 23.31 -30.21 -6.36
CA ALA A 431 23.97 -30.08 -7.67
C ALA A 431 25.50 -30.01 -7.61
N THR A 432 26.09 -29.63 -6.48
CA THR A 432 27.56 -29.55 -6.31
C THR A 432 28.18 -30.84 -5.80
N ARG A 433 27.47 -31.70 -5.05
CA ARG A 433 28.04 -32.98 -4.57
C ARG A 433 28.56 -33.88 -5.69
N ARG A 434 27.93 -33.87 -6.87
CA ARG A 434 28.44 -34.59 -8.06
C ARG A 434 29.59 -33.87 -8.79
N ARG A 435 29.78 -32.56 -8.59
CA ARG A 435 30.84 -31.77 -9.23
C ARG A 435 32.09 -31.61 -8.38
N THR A 436 31.99 -31.67 -7.06
CA THR A 436 33.19 -31.64 -6.19
C THR A 436 34.10 -32.85 -6.44
N LEU A 437 33.53 -33.97 -6.91
CA LEU A 437 34.27 -35.19 -7.30
C LEU A 437 35.02 -35.08 -8.64
N LEU A 438 34.76 -34.05 -9.46
CA LEU A 438 35.35 -33.94 -10.80
C LEU A 438 36.37 -32.80 -10.96
N ILE A 439 36.54 -31.93 -9.96
CA ILE A 439 37.38 -30.73 -10.09
C ILE A 439 38.81 -30.91 -9.56
N ASN A 440 39.07 -31.92 -8.73
CA ASN A 440 40.44 -32.26 -8.31
C ASN A 440 40.78 -33.67 -8.78
N GLY A 441 41.29 -33.79 -10.02
CA GLY A 441 41.67 -35.05 -10.67
C GLY A 441 42.70 -35.90 -9.93
N THR A 442 42.33 -36.46 -8.79
CA THR A 442 43.05 -37.46 -8.03
C THR A 442 42.09 -38.60 -7.76
N PHE A 443 42.32 -39.74 -8.42
CA PHE A 443 41.79 -41.01 -7.96
C PHE A 443 42.43 -41.33 -6.62
N VAL A 444 41.64 -41.45 -5.55
CA VAL A 444 42.08 -42.10 -4.32
C VAL A 444 41.55 -43.52 -4.38
N ILE A 445 42.45 -44.46 -4.67
CA ILE A 445 42.28 -45.87 -4.29
C ILE A 445 42.61 -45.92 -2.79
N GLU A 446 41.73 -46.55 -2.00
CA GLU A 446 41.95 -46.78 -0.57
C GLU A 446 43.24 -47.58 -0.31
N GLY A 447 44.03 -47.16 0.67
CA GLY A 447 45.13 -47.96 1.21
C GLY A 447 46.07 -47.25 2.19
N ALA A 448 45.68 -47.18 3.47
CA ALA A 448 46.48 -47.18 4.72
C ALA A 448 47.73 -46.26 4.94
N PRO A 449 48.15 -46.02 6.21
CA PRO A 449 48.83 -44.78 6.62
C PRO A 449 50.36 -44.88 6.73
N GLY A 450 51.07 -43.77 6.47
CA GLY A 450 52.47 -43.63 6.85
C GLY A 450 53.17 -42.33 6.40
N ALA A 451 53.72 -41.62 7.39
CA ALA A 451 54.89 -40.74 7.34
C ALA A 451 54.82 -39.33 6.68
N THR A 452 54.77 -38.34 7.57
CA THR A 452 55.52 -37.07 7.65
C THR A 452 56.51 -36.69 6.52
N ARG A 453 56.37 -35.46 5.97
CA ARG A 453 57.47 -34.49 5.82
C ARG A 453 57.02 -33.08 5.44
N GLN A 454 57.68 -32.09 6.06
CA GLN A 454 57.69 -30.65 5.76
C GLN A 454 58.12 -30.33 4.32
N ILE A 455 57.79 -29.14 3.80
CA ILE A 455 58.76 -28.09 3.43
C ILE A 455 58.08 -26.80 2.89
N SER A 456 58.60 -25.70 3.44
CA SER A 456 58.71 -24.27 3.10
C SER A 456 57.80 -23.50 2.11
N ALA A 457 57.55 -22.28 2.56
CA ALA A 457 57.03 -21.10 1.87
C ALA A 457 57.95 -20.51 0.79
N SER A 458 57.36 -19.73 -0.11
CA SER A 458 58.02 -18.55 -0.69
C SER A 458 57.01 -17.49 -1.20
N ASN A 459 57.35 -16.25 -0.85
CA ASN A 459 56.71 -14.96 -1.07
C ASN A 459 56.39 -14.59 -2.53
N ALA A 460 55.38 -13.72 -2.72
CA ALA A 460 55.39 -12.69 -3.78
C ALA A 460 54.55 -11.45 -3.41
N THR A 461 55.31 -10.45 -2.95
CA THR A 461 55.23 -8.98 -2.96
C THR A 461 54.04 -8.23 -3.60
N PHE A 462 53.53 -7.26 -2.82
CA PHE A 462 52.67 -6.12 -3.21
C PHE A 462 53.48 -5.00 -3.89
N MET A 463 52.89 -4.32 -4.88
CA MET A 463 53.32 -2.99 -5.32
C MET A 463 52.14 -2.00 -5.38
N ASN A 464 52.39 -0.83 -4.81
CA ASN A 464 51.57 0.38 -4.74
C ASN A 464 52.07 1.40 -5.79
N LEU A 465 51.16 2.15 -6.42
CA LEU A 465 51.40 3.46 -7.07
C LEU A 465 50.04 4.21 -7.01
N GLY A 466 49.87 5.30 -6.23
CA GLY A 466 50.28 6.68 -6.54
C GLY A 466 49.17 7.42 -7.32
N LYS A 467 48.14 7.97 -6.65
CA LYS A 467 47.83 9.41 -6.45
C LYS A 467 48.07 10.34 -7.67
N ASP A 468 47.00 10.98 -8.14
CA ASP A 468 47.00 12.39 -8.54
C ASP A 468 45.61 13.04 -8.36
N VAL A 469 45.65 14.33 -8.01
CA VAL A 469 44.55 15.21 -7.62
C VAL A 469 44.31 16.23 -8.73
N ALA A 470 43.04 16.52 -9.06
CA ALA A 470 42.66 17.83 -9.60
C ALA A 470 41.21 18.16 -9.21
N GLN A 471 41.04 19.38 -8.72
CA GLN A 471 39.86 19.98 -8.10
C GLN A 471 39.36 21.09 -9.02
N ALA A 472 38.03 21.26 -9.16
CA ALA A 472 37.28 22.53 -9.31
C ALA A 472 36.01 22.35 -10.16
N GLY A 473 34.90 22.91 -9.67
CA GLY A 473 33.61 22.97 -10.37
C GLY A 473 32.43 22.97 -9.40
N LYS A 474 32.31 24.03 -8.60
CA LYS A 474 31.21 24.28 -7.66
C LYS A 474 30.46 25.51 -8.17
N GLN A 475 29.18 25.39 -8.53
CA GLN A 475 28.30 26.53 -8.74
C GLN A 475 26.83 26.16 -8.46
N ASP A 476 26.40 26.59 -7.28
CA ASP A 476 25.14 27.19 -6.86
C ASP A 476 23.80 26.73 -7.45
N TYR A 477 23.03 26.08 -6.57
CA TYR A 477 21.58 25.97 -6.63
C TYR A 477 20.95 27.17 -5.93
N LEU A 478 20.06 27.88 -6.64
CA LEU A 478 19.18 28.90 -6.08
C LEU A 478 17.82 28.29 -5.68
N GLU A 479 17.33 28.79 -4.55
CA GLU A 479 16.14 28.40 -3.80
C GLU A 479 14.83 28.49 -4.60
N SER A 480 13.93 27.54 -4.34
CA SER A 480 12.50 27.83 -4.23
C SER A 480 11.88 27.00 -3.10
N ALA A 481 11.86 27.60 -1.92
CA ALA A 481 11.12 27.12 -0.77
C ALA A 481 10.10 28.21 -0.41
N ASP A 482 8.83 28.04 -0.77
CA ASP A 482 7.72 28.60 0.01
C ASP A 482 6.35 28.08 -0.46
N VAL A 483 5.90 26.93 0.05
CA VAL A 483 4.47 26.64 0.33
C VAL A 483 4.35 25.53 1.39
N ASP A 484 5.01 25.64 2.54
CA ASP A 484 4.77 24.71 3.67
C ASP A 484 4.77 25.40 5.05
N THR A 485 5.01 26.71 5.11
CA THR A 485 5.23 27.44 6.38
C THR A 485 3.94 27.94 7.07
N LEU A 486 2.75 27.62 6.54
CA LEU A 486 1.48 28.06 7.11
C LEU A 486 0.81 27.04 8.05
N ARG A 487 1.24 25.78 8.08
CA ARG A 487 0.63 24.74 8.96
C ARG A 487 1.47 24.37 10.18
N GLU A 488 2.78 24.61 10.14
CA GLU A 488 3.66 24.39 11.32
C GLU A 488 3.53 25.50 12.37
N LYS A 489 3.17 26.72 11.97
CA LYS A 489 3.04 27.87 12.89
C LYS A 489 1.88 27.71 13.89
N ASP A 490 0.80 27.04 13.49
CA ASP A 490 -0.37 26.83 14.35
C ASP A 490 -0.09 25.85 15.50
N TRP A 491 0.68 24.79 15.24
CA TRP A 491 1.05 23.81 16.27
C TRP A 491 2.03 24.38 17.30
N ILE A 492 2.98 25.20 16.85
CA ILE A 492 3.94 25.87 17.73
C ILE A 492 3.21 26.86 18.64
N PHE A 493 2.22 27.60 18.11
CA PHE A 493 1.42 28.52 18.91
C PHE A 493 0.57 27.79 19.96
N ILE A 494 -0.07 26.69 19.60
CA ILE A 494 -0.85 25.85 20.52
C ILE A 494 0.03 25.27 21.63
N LEU A 495 1.22 24.77 21.30
CA LEU A 495 2.19 24.23 22.26
C LEU A 495 2.72 25.32 23.20
N ALA A 496 3.00 26.52 22.70
CA ALA A 496 3.45 27.65 23.50
C ALA A 496 2.40 28.10 24.53
N VAL A 497 1.13 28.21 24.09
CA VAL A 497 0.00 28.52 24.99
C VAL A 497 -0.15 27.44 26.06
N TRP A 498 0.03 26.17 25.70
CA TRP A 498 -0.01 25.04 26.63
C TRP A 498 1.07 25.10 27.70
N PHE A 499 2.33 25.35 27.31
CA PHE A 499 3.45 25.48 28.24
C PHE A 499 3.25 26.66 29.19
N PHE A 500 2.71 27.77 28.69
CA PHE A 500 2.44 28.95 29.51
C PHE A 500 1.35 28.68 30.57
N LEU A 501 0.25 28.03 30.19
CA LEU A 501 -0.83 27.66 31.12
C LEU A 501 -0.36 26.65 32.17
N LEU A 502 0.48 25.68 31.78
CA LEU A 502 1.07 24.72 32.71
C LEU A 502 2.02 25.39 33.70
N ALA A 503 2.90 26.28 33.23
CA ALA A 503 3.80 27.04 34.09
C ALA A 503 3.03 27.93 35.07
N PHE A 504 1.98 28.62 34.59
CA PHE A 504 1.15 29.50 35.42
C PHE A 504 0.40 28.74 36.52
N THR A 505 -0.14 27.55 36.21
CA THR A 505 -0.82 26.70 37.19
C THR A 505 0.15 26.13 38.23
N LEU A 506 1.36 25.75 37.83
CA LEU A 506 2.42 25.31 38.75
C LEU A 506 2.87 26.44 39.69
N VAL A 507 3.00 27.67 39.20
CA VAL A 507 3.34 28.85 40.02
C VAL A 507 2.24 29.18 41.02
N LEU A 508 0.97 29.09 40.62
CA LEU A 508 -0.16 29.27 41.54
C LEU A 508 -0.19 28.19 42.64
N LEU A 509 0.01 26.92 42.27
CA LEU A 509 0.08 25.80 43.22
C LEU A 509 1.27 25.95 44.18
N TRP A 510 2.43 26.40 43.68
CA TRP A 510 3.59 26.70 44.51
C TRP A 510 3.34 27.87 45.46
N GLY A 511 2.69 28.94 45.00
CA GLY A 511 2.32 30.09 45.83
C GLY A 511 1.33 29.73 46.94
N VAL A 512 0.38 28.83 46.67
CA VAL A 512 -0.57 28.30 47.67
C VAL A 512 0.16 27.40 48.68
N ARG A 513 1.09 26.53 48.24
CA ARG A 513 1.92 25.70 49.13
C ARG A 513 2.84 26.54 50.02
N ARG A 514 3.46 27.61 49.49
CA ARG A 514 4.34 28.51 50.26
C ARG A 514 3.59 29.26 51.36
N LYS A 515 2.36 29.73 51.07
CA LYS A 515 1.49 30.39 52.06
C LYS A 515 0.95 29.40 53.12
N ALA A 516 0.74 28.14 52.77
CA ALA A 516 0.37 27.10 53.74
C ALA A 516 1.55 26.73 54.67
N HIS A 517 2.79 26.77 54.18
CA HIS A 517 3.98 26.51 54.98
C HIS A 517 4.37 27.68 55.90
N ALA A 518 4.17 28.93 55.47
CA ALA A 518 4.45 30.12 56.29
C ALA A 518 3.47 30.28 57.47
N ARG A 519 2.23 29.76 57.36
CA ARG A 519 1.23 29.78 58.44
C ARG A 519 1.38 28.65 59.48
N ARG A 520 2.34 27.74 59.30
CA ARG A 520 2.68 26.68 60.27
C ARG A 520 3.94 26.99 61.10
N ARG A 521 4.52 28.20 60.95
CA ARG A 521 5.74 28.65 61.65
C ARG A 521 5.56 29.98 62.41
N VAL A 522 4.32 30.37 62.72
CA VAL A 522 4.00 31.48 63.64
C VAL A 522 3.11 30.94 64.73
#